data_AF-A0A0D0CFS2-F1
#
_entry.id   AF-A0A0D0CFS2-F1
#
_cell.length_a   1.000
_cell.length_b   1.000
_cell.length_c   1.000
_cell.angle_alpha   90.00
_cell.angle_beta   90.00
_cell.angle_gamma   90.00
#
_symmetry.space_group_name_H-M   'P 1'
#
loop_
_entity.id
_entity.type
_entity.pdbx_description
1 polymer ?
#
loop_
_entity_poly.entity_id
_entity_poly.type
_entity_poly.pdbx_seq_one_letter_code
_entity_poly.pdbx_strand_id
1 'polypeptide(L)'
;KNCHGRLALCYNIYQQPFIQCSNFTPATLSVHLVLHNLQEFDTEYLCALLDNNQNVVNHIKQHAKTLWIGPLAECDFTASPCEQKQLCQHWHQKETSCL
;
A
#
# COMPACT_ATOMS: atom_id res chain seq x y z
N LYS A 1 15.53 4.71 -15.10
CA LYS A 1 15.78 5.83 -14.16
C LYS A 1 15.17 5.42 -12.83
N ASN A 2 15.98 5.27 -11.78
CA ASN A 2 15.50 4.83 -10.47
C ASN A 2 15.47 6.04 -9.53
N CYS A 3 14.38 6.23 -8.80
CA CYS A 3 14.27 7.28 -7.80
C CYS A 3 14.76 6.75 -6.45
N HIS A 4 15.61 7.51 -5.75
CA HIS A 4 16.08 7.21 -4.39
C HIS A 4 15.28 7.96 -3.30
N GLY A 5 14.21 8.65 -3.69
CA GLY A 5 13.36 9.37 -2.75
C GLY A 5 12.54 8.40 -1.90
N ARG A 6 12.31 8.76 -0.64
CA ARG A 6 11.47 7.97 0.27
C ARG A 6 10.00 8.28 -0.01
N LEU A 7 9.13 7.28 0.13
CA LEU A 7 7.69 7.49 0.09
C LEU A 7 7.19 7.88 1.48
N ALA A 8 6.32 8.87 1.56
CA ALA A 8 5.73 9.35 2.81
C ALA A 8 4.21 9.44 2.68
N LEU A 9 3.50 9.03 3.72
CA LEU A 9 2.07 9.29 3.88
C LEU A 9 1.87 10.74 4.37
N CYS A 10 1.00 11.47 3.70
CA CYS A 10 0.72 12.88 3.97
C CYS A 10 -0.79 13.12 3.95
N TYR A 11 -1.23 14.26 4.47
CA TYR A 11 -2.64 14.66 4.52
C TYR A 11 -2.80 16.04 3.90
N ASN A 12 -3.83 16.21 3.06
CA ASN A 12 -4.13 17.51 2.46
C ASN A 12 -4.92 18.41 3.43
N ILE A 13 -5.30 19.61 2.97
CA ILE A 13 -6.09 20.55 3.77
C ILE A 13 -7.47 20.02 4.19
N TYR A 14 -7.97 18.98 3.51
CA TYR A 14 -9.23 18.31 3.79
C TYR A 14 -9.05 17.00 4.59
N GLN A 15 -7.87 16.78 5.17
CA GLN A 15 -7.51 15.55 5.89
C GLN A 15 -7.60 14.27 5.04
N GLN A 16 -7.50 14.39 3.72
CA GLN A 16 -7.49 13.23 2.83
C GLN A 16 -6.05 12.72 2.70
N PRO A 17 -5.82 11.40 2.91
CA PRO A 17 -4.50 10.80 2.83
C PRO A 17 -4.00 10.71 1.38
N PHE A 18 -2.71 10.94 1.20
CA PHE A 18 -1.99 10.72 -0.07
C PHE A 18 -0.55 10.28 0.20
N ILE A 19 0.03 9.49 -0.70
CA ILE A 19 1.44 9.10 -0.64
C ILE A 19 2.22 9.92 -1.67
N GLN A 20 3.33 10.51 -1.25
CA GLN A 20 4.23 11.24 -2.14
C GLN A 20 5.68 10.79 -1.98
N CYS A 21 6.43 10.87 -3.09
CA CYS A 21 7.88 10.76 -3.04
C CYS A 21 8.51 12.03 -2.45
N SER A 22 9.51 11.91 -1.60
CA SER A 22 10.27 13.03 -1.02
C SER A 22 10.94 13.92 -2.08
N ASN A 23 11.20 13.36 -3.27
CA ASN A 23 11.79 14.08 -4.40
C ASN A 23 10.72 14.64 -5.35
N PHE A 24 9.46 14.70 -4.91
CA PHE A 24 8.41 15.40 -5.63
C PHE A 24 8.62 16.91 -5.51
N THR A 25 8.78 17.57 -6.65
CA THR A 25 8.95 19.02 -6.72
C THR A 25 7.84 19.59 -7.61
N PRO A 26 6.88 20.35 -7.05
CA PRO A 26 5.79 20.94 -7.82
C PRO A 26 6.28 21.85 -8.96
N ALA A 27 7.38 22.58 -8.73
CA ALA A 27 7.91 23.58 -9.65
C ALA A 27 8.46 23.00 -10.96
N THR A 28 8.95 21.75 -10.95
CA THR A 28 9.56 21.12 -12.11
C THR A 28 8.65 20.09 -12.78
N LEU A 29 7.48 19.78 -12.19
CA LEU A 29 6.59 18.69 -12.60
C LEU A 29 7.35 17.37 -12.86
N SER A 30 8.50 17.17 -12.19
CA SER A 30 9.24 15.93 -12.28
C SER A 30 8.47 14.89 -11.47
N VAL A 31 7.54 14.23 -12.15
CA VAL A 31 6.66 13.22 -11.57
C VAL A 31 7.50 12.02 -11.18
N HIS A 32 7.83 11.87 -9.90
CA HIS A 32 8.46 10.64 -9.40
C HIS A 32 7.39 9.64 -8.94
N LEU A 33 6.48 10.05 -8.04
CA LEU A 33 5.23 9.34 -7.71
C LEU A 33 4.35 10.19 -6.77
N VAL A 34 3.05 10.26 -7.04
CA VAL A 34 2.03 10.74 -6.09
C VAL A 34 0.79 9.85 -6.23
N LEU A 35 0.29 9.31 -5.11
CA LEU A 35 -0.91 8.48 -5.04
C LEU A 35 -1.96 9.18 -4.17
N HIS A 36 -3.12 9.46 -4.77
CA HIS A 36 -4.26 10.10 -4.11
C HIS A 36 -5.38 9.10 -3.83
N ASN A 37 -6.47 9.60 -3.26
CA ASN A 37 -7.71 8.87 -3.00
C ASN A 37 -7.51 7.67 -2.07
N LEU A 38 -6.64 7.82 -1.06
CA LEU A 38 -6.32 6.75 -0.13
C LEU A 38 -7.31 6.65 1.04
N GLN A 39 -8.41 7.42 1.03
CA GLN A 39 -9.39 7.45 2.12
C GLN A 39 -10.13 6.13 2.34
N GLU A 40 -10.20 5.28 1.31
CA GLU A 40 -10.85 3.96 1.38
C GLU A 40 -9.88 2.86 1.85
N PHE A 41 -8.60 3.20 2.03
CA PHE A 41 -7.56 2.27 2.45
C PHE A 41 -7.24 2.45 3.94
N ASP A 42 -6.74 1.38 4.54
CA ASP A 42 -6.23 1.42 5.91
C ASP A 42 -4.94 2.25 5.95
N THR A 43 -5.07 3.52 6.35
CA THR A 43 -3.93 4.45 6.42
C THR A 43 -2.91 4.07 7.48
N GLU A 44 -3.30 3.36 8.54
CA GLU A 44 -2.38 2.88 9.57
C GLU A 44 -1.50 1.77 8.98
N TYR A 45 -2.12 0.83 8.27
CA TYR A 45 -1.41 -0.22 7.54
C TYR A 45 -0.47 0.36 6.49
N LEU A 46 -0.92 1.34 5.69
CA LEU A 46 -0.09 2.02 4.70
C LEU A 46 1.12 2.73 5.34
N CYS A 47 0.91 3.42 6.45
CA CYS A 47 1.99 4.08 7.19
C CYS A 47 3.02 3.06 7.69
N ALA A 48 2.56 1.96 8.29
CA ALA A 48 3.42 0.89 8.79
C ALA A 48 4.26 0.24 7.68
N LEU A 49 3.70 0.09 6.48
CA LEU A 49 4.45 -0.39 5.31
C LEU A 49 5.57 0.57 4.90
N LEU A 50 5.29 1.88 4.87
CA LEU A 50 6.28 2.90 4.49
C LEU A 50 7.42 3.02 5.51
N ASP A 51 7.10 2.87 6.78
CA ASP A 51 8.07 2.91 7.89
C ASP A 51 8.80 1.58 8.12
N ASN A 52 8.47 0.54 7.34
CA ASN A 52 8.96 -0.83 7.53
C ASN A 52 8.72 -1.36 8.96
N ASN A 53 7.60 -0.95 9.57
CA ASN A 53 7.21 -1.36 10.92
C ASN A 53 6.49 -2.71 10.88
N GLN A 54 7.29 -3.78 10.82
CA GLN A 54 6.79 -5.16 10.72
C GLN A 54 5.89 -5.58 11.88
N ASN A 55 6.05 -4.98 13.07
CA ASN A 55 5.20 -5.30 14.23
C ASN A 55 3.76 -4.88 13.99
N VAL A 56 3.55 -3.64 13.52
CA VAL A 56 2.21 -3.10 13.22
C VAL A 56 1.61 -3.81 12.01
N VAL A 57 2.40 -4.02 10.95
CA VAL A 57 1.97 -4.79 9.77
C VAL A 57 1.47 -6.18 10.18
N ASN A 58 2.24 -6.91 11.00
CA ASN A 58 1.86 -8.24 11.45
C ASN A 58 0.65 -8.19 12.38
N HIS A 59 0.55 -7.21 13.28
CA HIS A 59 -0.62 -7.05 14.14
C HIS A 59 -1.90 -6.87 13.32
N ILE A 60 -1.89 -5.96 12.34
CA ILE A 60 -3.04 -5.71 11.45
C ILE A 60 -3.36 -6.94 10.62
N LYS A 61 -2.35 -7.61 10.02
CA LYS A 61 -2.53 -8.87 9.28
C LYS A 61 -3.17 -9.95 10.14
N GLN A 62 -2.69 -10.15 11.38
CA GLN A 62 -3.25 -11.14 12.30
C GLN A 62 -4.68 -10.79 12.71
N HIS A 63 -4.95 -9.51 12.98
CA HIS A 63 -6.30 -9.06 13.30
C HIS A 63 -7.27 -9.32 12.12
N ALA A 64 -6.88 -8.93 10.90
CA ALA A 64 -7.65 -9.20 9.69
C ALA A 64 -7.89 -10.71 9.49
N LYS A 65 -6.87 -11.54 9.76
CA LYS A 65 -6.97 -13.01 9.75
C LYS A 65 -8.00 -13.53 10.74
N THR A 66 -8.04 -13.03 11.98
CA THR A 66 -9.05 -13.46 12.97
C THR A 66 -10.47 -13.11 12.55
N LEU A 67 -10.64 -12.05 11.75
CA LEU A 67 -11.91 -11.62 11.20
C LEU A 67 -12.26 -12.31 9.88
N TRP A 68 -11.37 -13.14 9.33
CA TRP A 68 -11.50 -13.74 7.99
C TRP A 68 -11.64 -12.69 6.86
N ILE A 69 -11.04 -11.51 7.04
CA ILE A 69 -11.07 -10.41 6.09
C ILE A 69 -9.70 -10.30 5.41
N GLY A 70 -9.70 -10.19 4.08
CA GLY A 70 -8.49 -9.97 3.29
C GLY A 70 -7.71 -11.24 2.94
N PRO A 71 -6.60 -11.08 2.20
CA PRO A 71 -5.74 -12.19 1.81
C PRO A 71 -4.97 -12.75 3.02
N LEU A 72 -5.10 -14.05 3.24
CA LEU A 72 -4.42 -14.83 4.28
C LEU A 72 -3.04 -15.32 3.86
N ALA A 73 -2.69 -15.14 2.58
CA ALA A 73 -1.36 -15.36 2.05
C ALA A 73 -0.90 -14.12 1.27
N GLU A 74 0.41 -13.90 1.24
CA GLU A 74 0.98 -12.83 0.43
C GLU A 74 0.64 -13.02 -1.05
N CYS A 75 0.40 -11.91 -1.73
CA CYS A 75 -0.02 -11.88 -3.11
C CYS A 75 1.00 -11.07 -3.91
N ASP A 76 1.72 -11.76 -4.80
CA ASP A 76 2.68 -11.14 -5.72
C ASP A 76 1.99 -10.63 -7.01
N PHE A 77 0.66 -10.53 -7.00
CA PHE A 77 -0.08 -10.03 -8.15
C PHE A 77 0.23 -8.56 -8.37
N THR A 78 0.91 -8.29 -9.48
CA THR A 78 1.13 -6.94 -10.00
C THR A 78 0.36 -6.79 -11.30
N ALA A 79 -0.47 -5.75 -11.41
CA ALA A 79 -1.12 -5.39 -12.67
C ALA A 79 -0.53 -4.09 -13.23
N SER A 80 -0.49 -3.98 -14.56
CA SER A 80 -0.16 -2.70 -15.18
C SER A 80 -1.28 -1.68 -14.93
N PRO A 81 -0.97 -0.39 -14.71
CA PRO A 81 -1.99 0.66 -14.61
C PRO A 81 -2.95 0.67 -15.81
N CYS A 82 -2.46 0.28 -17.01
CA CYS A 82 -3.28 0.20 -18.22
C CYS A 82 -4.33 -0.91 -18.19
N GLU A 83 -4.13 -1.97 -17.39
CA GLU A 83 -5.08 -3.08 -17.29
C GLU A 83 -6.26 -2.76 -16.37
N GLN A 84 -6.15 -1.73 -15.52
CA GLN A 84 -7.16 -1.33 -14.54
C GLN A 84 -7.66 -2.48 -13.64
N LYS A 85 -6.86 -3.54 -13.48
CA LYS A 85 -7.17 -4.66 -12.59
C LYS A 85 -6.67 -4.32 -11.19
N GLN A 86 -7.60 -4.20 -10.25
CA GLN A 86 -7.28 -3.92 -8.85
C GLN A 86 -7.19 -5.18 -7.98
N LEU A 87 -7.68 -6.32 -8.49
CA LEU A 87 -7.81 -7.55 -7.72
C LEU A 87 -7.05 -8.70 -8.40
N CYS A 88 -6.36 -9.47 -7.58
CA CYS A 88 -5.83 -10.76 -7.99
C CYS A 88 -6.98 -11.71 -8.34
N GLN A 89 -6.82 -12.46 -9.43
CA GLN A 89 -7.79 -13.50 -9.81
C GLN A 89 -7.77 -14.70 -8.84
N HIS A 90 -6.66 -14.89 -8.13
CA HIS A 90 -6.53 -15.92 -7.13
C HIS A 90 -6.96 -15.37 -5.76
N TRP A 91 -7.92 -16.07 -5.14
CA TRP A 91 -8.37 -15.75 -3.80
C TRP A 91 -7.44 -16.39 -2.77
N HIS A 92 -6.59 -15.58 -2.14
CA HIS A 92 -5.53 -16.02 -1.23
C HIS A 92 -6.06 -16.32 0.18
N GLN A 93 -7.05 -17.21 0.33
CA GLN A 93 -7.63 -17.58 1.63
C GLN A 93 -6.98 -18.80 2.30
N LYS A 94 -6.04 -19.48 1.64
CA LYS A 94 -5.30 -20.57 2.26
C LYS A 94 -3.92 -20.05 2.64
N GLU A 95 -3.60 -20.09 3.94
CA GLU A 95 -2.20 -20.20 4.35
C GLU A 95 -1.63 -21.37 3.57
N THR A 96 -0.57 -21.14 2.80
CA THR A 96 0.30 -22.22 2.36
C THR A 96 0.97 -22.78 3.60
N SER A 97 0.23 -23.60 4.36
CA SER A 97 0.78 -24.56 5.27
C SER A 97 1.55 -25.56 4.42
N CYS A 98 2.86 -25.35 4.31
CA CYS A 98 3.74 -26.41 3.89
C CYS A 98 3.66 -27.54 4.92
N LEU A 99 3.24 -28.71 4.45
CA LEU A 99 3.71 -30.01 4.91
C LEU A 99 5.25 -30.07 4.86
#